data_AF-A0A4P5QZS8-F1
#
_entry.id   AF-A0A4P5QZS8-F1
#
_cell.length_a   1.000
_cell.length_b   1.000
_cell.length_c   1.000
_cell.angle_alpha   90.00
_cell.angle_beta   90.00
_cell.angle_gamma   90.00
#
_symmetry.space_group_name_H-M   'P 1'
#
loop_
_entity.id
_entity.type
_entity.pdbx_description
1 polymer ?
#
loop_
_entity_poly.entity_id
_entity_poly.type
_entity_poly.pdbx_seq_one_letter_code
_entity_poly.pdbx_strand_id
1 'polypeptide(L)' 'MTTVQYRVAFGKKDEVVEGPDDAALVISAAAADAHGDPTSLYMQGKLKATGSTGDLFRLLRSGDVSAVLKRLASRP' A
#
# COMPACT_ATOMS: atom_id res chain seq x y z
N MET A 1 -5.88 13.30 -11.33
CA MET A 1 -5.57 12.60 -10.06
C MET A 1 -5.22 11.17 -10.41
N THR A 2 -4.08 10.66 -9.93
CA THR A 2 -3.67 9.26 -10.18
C THR A 2 -4.60 8.32 -9.40
N THR A 3 -5.17 7.32 -10.07
CA THR A 3 -5.95 6.26 -9.42
C THR A 3 -5.00 5.31 -8.68
N VAL A 4 -5.34 4.95 -7.45
CA VAL A 4 -4.48 4.13 -6.58
C VAL A 4 -5.28 2.94 -6.06
N GLN A 5 -4.68 1.75 -6.11
CA GLN A 5 -5.18 0.55 -5.46
C GLN A 5 -4.23 0.15 -4.34
N TYR A 6 -4.77 -0.09 -3.15
CA TYR A 6 -4.06 -0.57 -1.98
C TYR A 6 -4.39 -2.03 -1.73
N ARG A 7 -3.36 -2.80 -1.41
CA ARG A 7 -3.42 -4.26 -1.29
C ARG A 7 -2.72 -4.69 0.00
N VAL A 8 -3.44 -5.32 0.92
CA VAL A 8 -2.88 -5.82 2.18
C VAL A 8 -3.10 -7.32 2.29
N ALA A 9 -2.01 -8.08 2.25
CA ALA A 9 -2.05 -9.53 2.33
C ALA A 9 -1.88 -10.04 3.77
N PHE A 10 -2.82 -10.86 4.24
CA PHE A 10 -2.77 -11.56 5.53
C PHE A 10 -2.24 -12.99 5.37
N GLY A 11 -2.31 -13.55 4.17
CA GLY A 11 -1.79 -14.86 3.82
C GLY A 11 -1.91 -15.14 2.32
N LYS A 12 -1.62 -16.38 1.90
CA LYS A 12 -1.53 -16.75 0.47
C LYS A 12 -2.82 -16.56 -0.35
N LYS A 13 -3.97 -16.53 0.31
CA LYS A 13 -5.30 -16.36 -0.31
C LYS A 13 -6.17 -15.38 0.46
N ASP A 14 -5.57 -14.64 1.38
CA ASP A 14 -6.28 -13.70 2.24
C ASP A 14 -5.69 -12.32 2.02
N GLU A 15 -6.46 -11.48 1.33
CA GLU A 15 -6.05 -10.16 0.92
C GLU A 15 -7.22 -9.20 0.96
N VAL A 16 -6.87 -7.98 1.30
CA VAL A 16 -7.71 -6.80 1.31
C VAL A 16 -7.33 -5.92 0.15
N VAL A 17 -8.30 -5.55 -0.68
CA VAL A 17 -8.09 -4.63 -1.78
C VAL A 17 -8.99 -3.42 -1.62
N GLU A 18 -8.45 -2.22 -1.81
CA GLU A 18 -9.20 -0.97 -1.85
C GLU A 18 -8.72 -0.12 -3.03
N GLY A 19 -9.66 0.37 -3.85
CA GLY A 19 -9.39 1.16 -5.05
C GLY A 19 -9.73 0.39 -6.33
N PRO A 20 -9.71 1.07 -7.50
CA PRO A 20 -10.16 0.50 -8.76
C PRO A 20 -9.18 -0.56 -9.30
N ASP A 21 -9.70 -1.54 -10.04
CA ASP A 21 -8.90 -2.64 -10.60
C ASP A 21 -7.93 -2.19 -11.69
N ASP A 22 -8.23 -1.08 -12.36
CA ASP A 22 -7.41 -0.44 -13.39
C ASP A 22 -6.57 0.73 -12.84
N ALA A 23 -6.29 0.72 -11.53
CA ALA A 23 -5.50 1.77 -10.89
C ALA A 23 -4.12 1.95 -11.57
N ALA A 24 -3.77 3.21 -11.83
CA ALA A 24 -2.47 3.58 -12.41
C ALA A 24 -1.30 3.35 -11.44
N LEU A 25 -1.58 3.21 -10.15
CA LEU A 25 -0.62 2.86 -9.11
C LEU A 25 -1.21 1.79 -8.19
N VAL A 26 -0.54 0.64 -8.09
CA VAL A 26 -0.91 -0.42 -7.14
C VAL A 26 0.15 -0.47 -6.05
N ILE A 27 -0.26 -0.36 -4.78
CA ILE A 27 0.59 -0.42 -3.60
C ILE A 27 0.22 -1.66 -2.81
N SER A 28 1.18 -2.54 -2.55
CA SER A 28 0.96 -3.78 -1.81
C SER A 28 1.93 -3.97 -0.65
N ALA A 29 1.44 -4.52 0.46
CA ALA A 29 2.24 -4.86 1.63
C ALA A 29 1.64 -6.06 2.40
N ALA A 30 2.44 -6.71 3.22
CA ALA A 30 1.95 -7.70 4.18
C ALA A 30 1.27 -7.00 5.37
N ALA A 31 0.20 -7.58 5.90
CA ALA A 31 -0.49 -7.07 7.09
C ALA A 31 0.45 -6.92 8.29
N ALA A 32 1.40 -7.86 8.45
CA ALA A 32 2.43 -7.83 9.49
C ALA A 32 3.35 -6.60 9.42
N ASP A 33 3.51 -6.01 8.23
CA ASP A 33 4.34 -4.83 8.02
C ASP A 33 3.51 -3.53 7.97
N ALA A 34 2.18 -3.59 7.87
CA ALA A 34 1.32 -2.44 7.58
C ALA A 34 1.34 -1.32 8.64
N HIS A 35 1.82 -1.60 9.85
CA HIS A 35 1.99 -0.60 10.91
C HIS A 35 3.35 0.12 10.87
N GLY A 36 4.31 -0.37 10.08
CA GLY A 36 5.62 0.26 9.89
C GLY A 36 5.56 1.55 9.08
N ASP A 37 6.71 2.22 8.98
CA ASP A 37 6.88 3.39 8.11
C ASP A 37 6.89 2.96 6.63
N PRO A 38 5.92 3.40 5.80
CA PRO A 38 5.80 2.94 4.42
C PRO A 38 7.03 3.24 3.55
N THR A 39 7.73 4.35 3.81
CA THR A 39 8.95 4.70 3.07
C THR A 39 10.05 3.68 3.35
N SER A 40 10.28 3.37 4.63
CA SER A 40 11.24 2.36 5.07
C SER A 40 10.91 0.98 4.54
N LEU A 41 9.62 0.59 4.56
CA LEU A 41 9.16 -0.70 4.02
C LEU A 41 9.37 -0.80 2.50
N TYR A 42 9.19 0.31 1.77
CA TYR A 42 9.47 0.34 0.33
C TYR A 42 10.97 0.15 0.07
N MET A 43 11.83 0.85 0.81
CA MET A 43 13.28 0.74 0.69
C MET A 43 13.80 -0.66 1.08
N GLN A 44 13.13 -1.34 2.00
CA GLN A 44 13.41 -2.73 2.38
C GLN A 44 12.80 -3.76 1.43
N GLY A 45 12.01 -3.32 0.44
CA GLY A 45 11.31 -4.19 -0.49
C GLY A 45 10.13 -4.95 0.11
N LYS A 46 9.66 -4.60 1.30
CA LYS A 46 8.47 -5.17 1.96
C LYS A 46 7.16 -4.55 1.48
N LEU A 47 7.21 -3.27 1.12
CA LEU A 47 6.14 -2.60 0.38
C LEU A 47 6.52 -2.61 -1.10
N LYS A 48 5.61 -3.06 -1.95
CA LYS A 48 5.78 -3.07 -3.40
C LYS A 48 4.86 -2.05 -4.03
N ALA A 49 5.34 -1.42 -5.10
CA ALA A 49 4.54 -0.52 -5.91
C ALA A 49 4.68 -0.89 -7.38
N THR A 50 3.58 -0.83 -8.12
CA THR A 50 3.55 -1.00 -9.57
C THR A 50 2.85 0.19 -10.17
N GLY A 51 3.55 0.93 -11.05
CA GLY A 51 3.05 2.18 -11.63
C GLY A 51 4.03 3.34 -11.47
N SER A 52 3.51 4.56 -11.39
CA SER A 52 4.31 5.80 -11.29
C SER A 52 5.04 5.92 -9.94
N THR A 53 6.37 5.81 -9.97
CA THR A 53 7.23 6.04 -8.80
C THR A 53 7.10 7.46 -8.25
N GLY A 54 6.89 8.46 -9.12
CA GLY A 54 6.68 9.85 -8.69
C GLY A 54 5.41 10.02 -7.85
N ASP A 55 4.33 9.35 -8.24
CA ASP A 55 3.08 9.36 -7.47
C ASP A 55 3.20 8.60 -6.15
N LEU A 56 3.93 7.48 -6.13
CA LEU A 56 4.26 6.79 -4.89
C LEU A 56 4.95 7.72 -3.90
N PHE A 57 6.04 8.38 -4.30
CA PHE A 57 6.77 9.28 -3.38
C PHE A 57 5.93 10.47 -2.92
N ARG A 58 5.03 10.98 -3.76
CA ARG A 58 4.06 12.01 -3.35
C ARG A 58 3.14 11.51 -2.24
N LEU A 59 2.61 10.29 -2.35
CA LEU A 59 1.74 9.67 -1.35
C LEU A 59 2.48 9.25 -0.08
N LEU A 60 3.72 8.78 -0.20
CA LEU A 60 4.58 8.48 0.95
C LEU A 60 4.83 9.74 1.78
N ARG A 61 5.09 10.86 1.10
CA ARG A 61 5.31 12.16 1.76
C ARG A 61 4.04 12.75 2.40
N SER A 62 2.86 12.52 1.83
CA SER A 62 1.60 12.99 2.44
C SER A 62 1.17 12.15 3.65
N GLY A 63 1.67 10.92 3.78
CA GLY A 63 1.27 9.99 4.84
C GLY A 63 0.01 9.18 4.53
N ASP A 64 -0.64 9.43 3.38
CA ASP A 64 -1.86 8.74 2.94
C ASP A 64 -1.68 7.22 2.92
N VAL A 65 -0.50 6.76 2.46
CA VAL A 65 -0.18 5.33 2.42
C VAL A 65 -0.20 4.71 3.81
N SER A 66 0.34 5.40 4.83
CA SER A 66 0.38 4.85 6.20
C SER A 66 -1.03 4.71 6.76
N ALA A 67 -1.88 5.72 6.55
CA ALA A 67 -3.25 5.72 7.05
C ALA A 67 -4.09 4.60 6.43
N VAL A 68 -3.99 4.43 5.10
CA VAL A 68 -4.75 3.40 4.39
C VAL A 68 -4.26 2.00 4.76
N LEU A 69 -2.95 1.74 4.73
CA LEU A 69 -2.42 0.41 5.07
C LEU A 69 -2.77 -0.02 6.49
N LYS A 70 -2.64 0.88 7.48
CA LYS A 70 -3.02 0.61 8.88
C LYS A 70 -4.50 0.29 9.00
N ARG A 71 -5.36 1.04 8.33
CA ARG A 71 -6.81 0.81 8.34
C ARG A 71 -7.17 -0.54 7.71
N LEU A 72 -6.58 -0.88 6.58
CA LEU A 72 -6.82 -2.16 5.90
C LEU A 72 -6.27 -3.36 6.68
N ALA A 73 -5.19 -3.16 7.45
CA ALA A 73 -4.61 -4.19 8.32
C ALA A 73 -5.39 -4.38 9.64
N SER A 74 -6.12 -3.34 10.10
CA SER A 74 -6.88 -3.37 11.35
C SER A 74 -8.29 -4.00 11.21
N ARG A 75 -8.49 -4.87 10.22
CA ARG A 75 -9.75 -5.62 10.09
C ARG A 75 -9.97 -6.48 11.35
N PRO A 76 -11.22 -6.58 11.86
CA PRO A 76 -11.55 -7.52 12.93
C PRO A 76 -11.36 -8.97 12.49
#